data_AF-A0A1B0DKX7-F1
#
_entry.id   AF-A0A1B0DKX7-F1
#
_cell.length_a   1.000
_cell.length_b   1.000
_cell.length_c   1.000
_cell.angle_alpha   90.00
_cell.angle_beta   90.00
_cell.angle_gamma   90.00
#
_symmetry.space_group_name_H-M   'P 1'
#
loop_
_entity.id
_entity.type
_entity.pdbx_description
1 polymer ?
#
loop_
_entity_poly.entity_id
_entity_poly.type
_entity_poly.pdbx_seq_one_letter_code
_entity_poly.pdbx_strand_id
1 'polypeptide(L)'
;MRKLRSGAVGSDSSGELSLESSSHTELGLMHLKKLFNEYTHPKEPLSETERDYKLYNMLPLFCKVFGSTNSSDMNEQFWDILAFAQQVSRLMVSEIRRRASNQSTEAASIAIVKFFEIENSEESSNGWMLLSALNLLAVGDASLIQVMTTASVPSTLVKCLYLFFDLPEIPEEEADRDDGSEFTQRERRILLQKIFVQVLVKLCSFPYPAEELAKMDDLTLLFSAITSQCPAHNVMWRKSAAEVLTTLSRHGLTGPVVDYIHCKCPIELLY
;
A
#
# COMPACT_ATOMS: atom_id res chain seq x y z
N MET A 1 -66.76 18.09 -7.84
CA MET A 1 -67.44 17.08 -6.99
C MET A 1 -66.39 16.11 -6.45
N ARG A 2 -66.44 15.86 -5.13
CA ARG A 2 -65.85 14.78 -4.30
C ARG A 2 -64.32 14.57 -4.20
N LYS A 3 -63.84 14.92 -2.99
CA LYS A 3 -62.70 14.35 -2.24
C LYS A 3 -62.90 12.86 -1.91
N LEU A 4 -61.77 12.17 -1.64
CA LEU A 4 -61.44 11.20 -0.55
C LEU A 4 -60.50 10.10 -1.12
N ARG A 5 -59.44 9.57 -0.48
CA ARG A 5 -58.71 9.80 0.79
C ARG A 5 -57.48 8.86 0.78
N SER A 6 -56.34 9.35 1.26
CA SER A 6 -55.24 8.69 2.01
C SER A 6 -54.79 7.25 1.68
N GLY A 7 -53.48 7.11 1.41
CA GLY A 7 -52.69 5.90 1.62
C GLY A 7 -51.22 6.28 1.78
N ALA A 8 -50.76 6.33 3.04
CA ALA A 8 -49.37 6.57 3.40
C ALA A 8 -48.57 5.27 3.29
N VAL A 9 -47.39 5.31 2.65
CA VAL A 9 -46.20 4.53 3.02
C VAL A 9 -44.99 5.39 2.62
N GLY A 10 -44.34 6.00 3.62
CA GLY A 10 -42.99 6.54 3.45
C GLY A 10 -42.02 5.37 3.46
N SER A 11 -41.17 5.29 2.44
CA SER A 11 -40.08 4.32 2.33
C SER A 11 -38.89 4.85 3.13
N ASP A 12 -38.73 4.33 4.36
CA ASP A 12 -37.63 4.66 5.29
C ASP A 12 -36.40 3.72 5.12
N SER A 13 -36.23 3.17 3.92
CA SER A 13 -35.24 2.12 3.63
C SER A 13 -33.79 2.61 3.50
N SER A 14 -33.55 3.93 3.56
CA SER A 14 -32.21 4.52 3.50
C SER A 14 -31.53 4.56 4.87
N GLY A 15 -32.32 4.66 5.95
CA GLY A 15 -31.80 4.73 7.32
C GLY A 15 -31.35 3.36 7.85
N GLU A 16 -32.11 2.29 7.57
CA GLU A 16 -31.83 0.94 8.09
C GLU A 16 -30.52 0.36 7.52
N LEU A 17 -30.24 0.51 6.22
CA LEU A 17 -28.98 0.04 5.60
C LEU A 17 -27.74 0.77 6.15
N SER A 18 -27.87 2.05 6.51
CA SER A 18 -26.78 2.83 7.09
C SER A 18 -26.50 2.48 8.56
N LEU A 19 -27.53 2.09 9.30
CA LEU A 19 -27.41 1.66 10.70
C LEU A 19 -26.85 0.23 10.81
N GLU A 20 -27.28 -0.67 9.93
CA GLU A 20 -26.76 -2.05 9.88
C GLU A 20 -25.28 -2.07 9.50
N SER A 21 -24.88 -1.32 8.47
CA SER A 21 -23.47 -1.21 8.07
C SER A 21 -22.58 -0.61 9.16
N SER A 22 -23.06 0.41 9.89
CA SER A 22 -22.36 0.96 11.06
C SER A 22 -22.17 -0.08 12.17
N SER A 23 -23.20 -0.89 12.44
CA SER A 23 -23.13 -1.93 13.48
C SER A 23 -22.13 -3.06 13.14
N HIS A 24 -22.06 -3.44 11.86
CA HIS A 24 -21.11 -4.43 11.38
C HIS A 24 -19.65 -3.93 11.45
N THR A 25 -19.41 -2.65 11.14
CA THR A 25 -18.09 -2.04 11.27
C THR A 25 -17.62 -1.96 12.73
N GLU A 26 -18.52 -1.61 13.67
CA GLU A 26 -18.20 -1.57 15.09
C GLU A 26 -17.83 -2.94 15.66
N LEU A 27 -18.58 -3.98 15.29
CA LEU A 27 -18.25 -5.37 15.65
C LEU A 27 -16.91 -5.81 15.06
N GLY A 28 -16.64 -5.43 13.81
CA GLY A 28 -15.35 -5.69 13.15
C GLY A 28 -14.18 -5.04 13.88
N LEU A 29 -14.34 -3.78 14.30
CA LEU A 29 -13.34 -3.05 15.08
C LEU A 29 -13.08 -3.70 16.45
N MET A 30 -14.13 -4.10 17.16
CA MET A 30 -13.99 -4.82 18.44
C MET A 30 -13.22 -6.14 18.26
N HIS A 31 -13.52 -6.88 17.19
CA HIS A 31 -12.83 -8.12 16.88
C HIS A 31 -11.35 -7.88 16.54
N LEU A 32 -11.05 -6.87 15.72
CA LEU A 32 -9.68 -6.49 15.38
C LEU A 32 -8.87 -6.13 16.63
N LYS A 33 -9.42 -5.29 17.52
CA LYS A 33 -8.78 -4.94 18.80
C LYS A 33 -8.47 -6.17 19.65
N LYS A 34 -9.41 -7.11 19.73
CA LYS A 34 -9.21 -8.36 20.46
C LYS A 34 -8.07 -9.19 19.84
N LEU A 35 -8.09 -9.40 18.53
CA LEU A 35 -7.05 -10.16 17.83
C LEU A 35 -5.67 -9.52 18.00
N PHE A 36 -5.58 -8.19 17.90
CA PHE A 36 -4.31 -7.48 18.05
C PHE A 36 -3.80 -7.50 19.50
N ASN A 37 -4.70 -7.44 20.48
CA ASN A 37 -4.32 -7.61 21.88
C ASN A 37 -3.79 -9.03 22.17
N GLU A 38 -4.40 -10.07 21.59
CA GLU A 38 -3.89 -11.45 21.70
C GLU A 38 -2.56 -11.65 20.94
N TYR A 39 -2.33 -10.90 19.87
CA TYR A 39 -1.09 -10.89 19.11
C TYR A 39 0.07 -10.22 19.89
N THR A 40 -0.22 -9.11 20.58
CA THR A 40 0.78 -8.34 21.34
C THR A 40 1.04 -8.93 22.72
N HIS A 41 0.03 -9.54 23.35
CA HIS A 41 0.11 -10.18 24.66
C HIS A 41 -0.25 -11.68 24.58
N PRO A 42 0.53 -12.49 23.84
CA PRO A 42 0.21 -13.90 23.68
C PRO A 42 0.49 -14.66 24.99
N LYS A 43 -0.31 -15.70 25.27
CA LYS A 43 -0.11 -16.56 26.46
C LYS A 43 1.21 -17.33 26.40
N GLU A 44 1.62 -17.69 25.19
CA GLU A 44 2.88 -18.37 24.90
C GLU A 44 3.65 -17.54 23.85
N PRO A 45 4.99 -17.50 23.88
CA PRO A 45 5.76 -16.78 22.87
C PRO A 45 5.44 -17.27 21.45
N LEU A 46 5.05 -16.34 20.57
CA LEU A 46 4.77 -16.65 19.17
C LEU A 46 6.08 -16.70 18.36
N SER A 47 6.22 -17.73 17.53
CA SER A 47 7.23 -17.79 16.47
C SER A 47 6.98 -16.73 15.40
N GLU A 48 7.99 -16.45 14.57
CA GLU A 48 7.87 -15.49 13.46
C GLU A 48 6.77 -15.90 12.47
N THR A 49 6.69 -17.18 12.11
CA THR A 49 5.65 -17.71 11.23
C THR A 49 4.25 -17.56 11.81
N GLU A 50 4.07 -17.79 13.12
CA GLU A 50 2.78 -17.59 13.78
C GLU A 50 2.40 -16.11 13.87
N ARG A 51 3.38 -15.23 14.06
CA ARG A 51 3.15 -13.78 14.02
C ARG A 51 2.68 -13.35 12.64
N ASP A 52 3.37 -13.76 11.58
CA ASP A 52 3.00 -13.42 10.21
C ASP A 52 1.59 -13.95 9.91
N TYR A 53 1.31 -15.22 10.23
CA TYR A 53 0.00 -15.82 10.02
C TYR A 53 -1.13 -15.07 10.73
N LYS A 54 -0.94 -14.75 12.03
CA LYS A 54 -1.93 -13.97 12.78
C LYS A 54 -2.12 -12.57 12.19
N LEU A 55 -1.04 -11.93 11.75
CA LEU A 55 -1.11 -10.61 11.15
C LEU A 55 -1.86 -10.65 9.83
N TYR A 56 -1.57 -11.61 8.93
CA TYR A 56 -2.30 -11.81 7.68
C TYR A 56 -3.81 -11.96 7.91
N ASN A 57 -4.22 -12.76 8.90
CA ASN A 57 -5.63 -12.93 9.24
C ASN A 57 -6.31 -11.65 9.73
N MET A 58 -5.55 -10.68 10.27
CA MET A 58 -6.09 -9.39 10.70
C MET A 58 -6.24 -8.38 9.55
N LEU A 59 -5.49 -8.52 8.45
CA LEU A 59 -5.47 -7.51 7.38
C LEU A 59 -6.82 -7.35 6.65
N PRO A 60 -7.55 -8.42 6.24
CA PRO A 60 -8.88 -8.29 5.65
C PRO A 60 -9.86 -7.55 6.55
N LEU A 61 -9.83 -7.88 7.85
CA LEU A 61 -10.68 -7.23 8.83
C LEU A 61 -10.33 -5.75 9.01
N PHE A 62 -9.04 -5.43 9.08
CA PHE A 62 -8.56 -4.04 9.15
C PHE A 62 -9.02 -3.23 7.92
N CYS A 63 -8.81 -3.76 6.72
CA CYS A 63 -9.22 -3.09 5.49
C CYS A 63 -10.73 -2.91 5.40
N LYS A 64 -11.52 -3.90 5.86
CA LYS A 64 -12.97 -3.79 5.91
C LYS A 64 -13.45 -2.72 6.89
N VAL A 65 -12.83 -2.64 8.07
CA VAL A 65 -13.19 -1.67 9.12
C VAL A 65 -12.83 -0.24 8.73
N PHE A 66 -11.67 -0.04 8.09
CA PHE A 66 -11.14 1.30 7.79
C PHE A 66 -11.23 1.71 6.32
N GLY A 67 -11.68 0.84 5.43
CA GLY A 67 -11.77 1.10 3.98
C GLY A 67 -12.73 2.25 3.61
N SER A 68 -13.72 2.52 4.47
CA SER A 68 -14.73 3.57 4.28
C SER A 68 -14.65 4.69 5.33
N THR A 69 -13.65 4.66 6.21
CA THR A 69 -13.55 5.56 7.37
C THR A 69 -12.62 6.73 7.04
N ASN A 70 -12.95 7.94 7.52
CA ASN A 70 -12.06 9.10 7.39
C ASN A 70 -10.79 8.89 8.24
N SER A 71 -9.64 9.36 7.75
CA SER A 71 -8.35 9.08 8.39
C SER A 71 -8.17 9.71 9.77
N SER A 72 -8.91 10.78 10.09
CA SER A 72 -8.96 11.39 11.42
C SER A 72 -9.45 10.43 12.49
N ASP A 73 -10.31 9.48 12.13
CA ASP A 73 -11.05 8.68 13.10
C ASP A 73 -10.28 7.41 13.47
N MET A 74 -9.24 7.04 12.70
CA MET A 74 -8.50 5.79 12.88
C MET A 74 -7.74 5.72 14.22
N ASN A 75 -7.08 6.82 14.59
CA ASN A 75 -6.38 6.93 15.87
C ASN A 75 -7.34 6.91 17.07
N GLU A 76 -8.49 7.57 16.93
CA GLU A 76 -9.52 7.60 17.98
C GLU A 76 -10.19 6.24 18.17
N GLN A 77 -10.46 5.57 17.05
CA GLN A 77 -11.14 4.27 17.04
C GLN A 77 -10.21 3.13 17.43
N PHE A 78 -8.92 3.17 17.09
CA PHE A 78 -7.97 2.09 17.36
C PHE A 78 -6.68 2.64 17.99
N TRP A 79 -6.67 2.75 19.32
CA TRP A 79 -5.55 3.32 20.09
C TRP A 79 -4.19 2.61 19.88
N ASP A 80 -4.22 1.34 19.49
CA ASP A 80 -3.03 0.53 19.17
C ASP A 80 -2.54 0.72 17.71
N ILE A 81 -3.12 1.65 16.94
CA ILE A 81 -2.87 1.77 15.50
C ILE A 81 -1.39 1.98 15.16
N LEU A 82 -0.62 2.71 15.98
CA LEU A 82 0.82 2.90 15.76
C LEU A 82 1.59 1.59 15.89
N ALA A 83 1.25 0.77 16.90
CA ALA A 83 1.84 -0.54 17.08
C ALA A 83 1.43 -1.49 15.95
N PHE A 84 0.16 -1.44 15.52
CA PHE A 84 -0.32 -2.21 14.38
C PHE A 84 0.42 -1.83 13.10
N ALA A 85 0.53 -0.53 12.81
CA ALA A 85 1.25 0.00 11.65
C ALA A 85 2.72 -0.44 11.65
N GLN A 86 3.36 -0.46 12.82
CA GLN A 86 4.73 -0.94 12.97
C GLN A 86 4.87 -2.42 12.56
N GLN A 87 3.91 -3.27 12.91
CA GLN A 87 3.93 -4.69 12.54
C GLN A 87 3.64 -4.89 11.05
N VAL A 88 2.62 -4.20 10.52
CA VAL A 88 2.29 -4.23 9.08
C VAL A 88 3.49 -3.77 8.23
N SER A 89 4.16 -2.70 8.66
CA SER A 89 5.36 -2.18 7.98
C SER A 89 6.53 -3.17 7.99
N ARG A 90 6.76 -3.83 9.14
CA ARG A 90 7.81 -4.86 9.24
C ARG A 90 7.51 -6.05 8.35
N LEU A 91 6.26 -6.53 8.36
CA LEU A 91 5.84 -7.63 7.50
C LEU A 91 6.04 -7.26 6.01
N MET A 92 5.63 -6.06 5.59
CA MET A 92 5.86 -5.56 4.22
C MET A 92 7.34 -5.64 3.82
N VAL A 93 8.23 -5.10 4.66
CA VAL A 93 9.67 -5.10 4.36
C VAL A 93 10.25 -6.51 4.36
N SER A 94 9.87 -7.36 5.31
CA SER A 94 10.32 -8.77 5.37
C SER A 94 9.87 -9.57 4.14
N GLU A 95 8.62 -9.43 3.71
CA GLU A 95 8.07 -10.13 2.55
C GLU A 95 8.76 -9.74 1.23
N ILE A 96 9.03 -8.44 1.04
CA ILE A 96 9.78 -7.95 -0.11
C ILE A 96 11.21 -8.49 -0.08
N ARG A 97 11.90 -8.37 1.06
CA ARG A 97 13.29 -8.85 1.20
C ARG A 97 13.41 -10.35 0.96
N ARG A 98 12.47 -11.13 1.48
CA ARG A 98 12.42 -12.58 1.28
C ARG A 98 12.33 -12.95 -0.20
N ARG A 99 11.56 -12.19 -0.98
CA ARG A 99 11.42 -12.41 -2.44
C ARG A 99 12.60 -11.92 -3.25
N ALA A 100 13.23 -10.84 -2.84
CA ALA A 100 14.41 -10.31 -3.54
C ALA A 100 15.69 -11.10 -3.25
N SER A 101 15.77 -11.81 -2.12
CA SER A 101 17.01 -12.44 -1.65
C SER A 101 17.51 -13.54 -2.59
N ASN A 102 18.79 -13.46 -2.98
CA ASN A 102 19.49 -14.44 -3.82
C ASN A 102 18.86 -14.68 -5.21
N GLN A 103 18.24 -13.65 -5.79
CA GLN A 103 17.64 -13.70 -7.12
C GLN A 103 18.29 -12.69 -8.08
N SER A 104 18.13 -12.91 -9.39
CA SER A 104 18.36 -11.85 -10.37
C SER A 104 17.33 -10.73 -10.19
N THR A 105 17.60 -9.55 -10.75
CA THR A 105 16.66 -8.41 -10.64
C THR A 105 15.31 -8.72 -11.30
N GLU A 106 15.32 -9.37 -12.46
CA GLU A 106 14.11 -9.87 -13.13
C GLU A 106 13.35 -10.91 -12.30
N ALA A 107 14.02 -11.92 -11.74
CA ALA A 107 13.34 -12.94 -10.93
C ALA A 107 12.73 -12.32 -9.65
N ALA A 108 13.47 -11.40 -9.01
CA ALA A 108 12.99 -10.66 -7.85
C ALA A 108 11.76 -9.79 -8.21
N SER A 109 11.79 -9.08 -9.33
CA SER A 109 10.69 -8.22 -9.77
C SER A 109 9.42 -9.04 -10.01
N ILE A 110 9.54 -10.19 -10.70
CA ILE A 110 8.42 -11.11 -10.94
C ILE A 110 7.87 -11.64 -9.62
N ALA A 111 8.74 -12.10 -8.71
CA ALA A 111 8.31 -12.67 -7.43
C ALA A 111 7.55 -11.65 -6.57
N ILE A 112 8.04 -10.40 -6.50
CA ILE A 112 7.41 -9.32 -5.75
C ILE A 112 6.06 -8.93 -6.36
N VAL A 113 5.99 -8.76 -7.68
CA VAL A 113 4.74 -8.42 -8.37
C VAL A 113 3.70 -9.51 -8.20
N LYS A 114 4.06 -10.78 -8.40
CA LYS A 114 3.13 -11.90 -8.20
C LYS A 114 2.53 -11.95 -6.80
N PHE A 115 3.31 -11.57 -5.78
CA PHE A 115 2.79 -11.52 -4.42
C PHE A 115 1.80 -10.38 -4.19
N PHE A 116 2.03 -9.22 -4.81
CA PHE A 116 1.14 -8.09 -4.64
C PHE A 116 -0.09 -8.15 -5.55
N GLU A 117 -0.01 -8.78 -6.72
CA GLU A 117 -1.16 -8.94 -7.60
C GLU A 117 -2.27 -9.77 -6.94
N ILE A 118 -3.52 -9.47 -7.30
CA ILE A 118 -4.68 -10.25 -6.88
C ILE A 118 -4.61 -11.60 -7.59
N GLU A 119 -4.64 -12.71 -6.86
CA GLU A 119 -4.63 -14.05 -7.48
C GLU A 119 -6.05 -14.46 -7.91
N ASN A 120 -6.93 -14.73 -6.94
CA ASN A 120 -8.31 -15.16 -7.19
C ASN A 120 -9.34 -14.09 -6.81
N SER A 121 -9.15 -13.50 -5.63
CA SER A 121 -9.94 -12.38 -5.11
C SER A 121 -9.09 -11.52 -4.20
N GLU A 122 -9.51 -10.29 -3.95
CA GLU A 122 -8.78 -9.36 -3.09
C GLU A 122 -8.54 -9.94 -1.68
N GLU A 123 -9.61 -10.41 -1.02
CA GLU A 123 -9.57 -10.86 0.39
C GLU A 123 -8.72 -12.12 0.62
N SER A 124 -8.52 -12.93 -0.42
CA SER A 124 -7.70 -14.15 -0.35
C SER A 124 -6.22 -13.90 -0.65
N SER A 125 -5.88 -12.73 -1.19
CA SER A 125 -4.54 -12.40 -1.66
C SER A 125 -3.76 -11.70 -0.56
N ASN A 126 -2.93 -12.46 0.17
CA ASN A 126 -2.16 -11.97 1.32
C ASN A 126 -1.34 -10.70 1.03
N GLY A 127 -0.64 -10.65 -0.12
CA GLY A 127 0.18 -9.49 -0.46
C GLY A 127 -0.64 -8.28 -0.91
N TRP A 128 -1.74 -8.50 -1.65
CA TRP A 128 -2.70 -7.43 -1.95
C TRP A 128 -3.27 -6.84 -0.67
N MET A 129 -3.70 -7.68 0.28
CA MET A 129 -4.25 -7.25 1.56
C MET A 129 -3.23 -6.47 2.40
N LEU A 130 -1.96 -6.88 2.36
CA LEU A 130 -0.86 -6.18 3.02
C LEU A 130 -0.63 -4.80 2.41
N LEU A 131 -0.64 -4.69 1.09
CA LEU A 131 -0.49 -3.42 0.38
C LEU A 131 -1.70 -2.50 0.62
N SER A 132 -2.91 -3.04 0.65
CA SER A 132 -4.15 -2.33 0.96
C SER A 132 -4.18 -1.80 2.39
N ALA A 133 -3.77 -2.61 3.37
CA ALA A 133 -3.66 -2.16 4.76
C ALA A 133 -2.63 -1.02 4.89
N LEU A 134 -1.48 -1.15 4.24
CA LEU A 134 -0.45 -0.10 4.21
C LEU A 134 -0.98 1.19 3.56
N ASN A 135 -1.76 1.09 2.49
CA ASN A 135 -2.37 2.23 1.80
C ASN A 135 -3.37 2.99 2.67
N LEU A 136 -4.13 2.28 3.52
CA LEU A 136 -5.03 2.88 4.50
C LEU A 136 -4.25 3.55 5.64
N LEU A 137 -3.23 2.89 6.17
CA LEU A 137 -2.35 3.46 7.20
C LEU A 137 -1.64 4.73 6.70
N ALA A 138 -1.28 4.79 5.42
CA ALA A 138 -0.65 5.96 4.80
C ALA A 138 -1.59 7.17 4.64
N VAL A 139 -2.90 7.03 4.87
CA VAL A 139 -3.83 8.18 4.98
C VAL A 139 -3.78 8.82 6.37
N GLY A 140 -3.18 8.14 7.33
CA GLY A 140 -3.04 8.59 8.71
C GLY A 140 -2.20 9.86 8.86
N ASP A 141 -2.06 10.31 10.10
CA ASP A 141 -1.27 11.49 10.43
C ASP A 141 0.25 11.25 10.35
N ALA A 142 1.01 12.31 10.61
CA ALA A 142 2.48 12.28 10.59
C ALA A 142 3.11 11.19 11.46
N SER A 143 2.46 10.78 12.57
CA SER A 143 2.99 9.75 13.46
C SER A 143 2.97 8.37 12.80
N LEU A 144 1.91 8.05 12.04
CA LEU A 144 1.84 6.82 11.24
C LEU A 144 2.88 6.81 10.12
N ILE A 145 3.05 7.95 9.43
CA ILE A 145 4.08 8.09 8.39
C ILE A 145 5.48 7.89 8.99
N GLN A 146 5.74 8.44 10.17
CA GLN A 146 7.03 8.28 10.85
C GLN A 146 7.29 6.82 11.26
N VAL A 147 6.27 6.09 11.71
CA VAL A 147 6.36 4.64 11.99
C VAL A 147 6.75 3.88 10.72
N MET A 148 6.05 4.12 9.61
CA MET A 148 6.34 3.46 8.31
C MET A 148 7.74 3.83 7.79
N THR A 149 8.15 5.09 7.93
CA THR A 149 9.48 5.58 7.54
C THR A 149 10.58 4.91 8.36
N THR A 150 10.40 4.83 9.68
CA THR A 150 11.36 4.18 10.60
C THR A 150 11.50 2.69 10.30
N ALA A 151 10.43 2.06 9.80
CA ALA A 151 10.43 0.69 9.35
C ALA A 151 11.02 0.50 7.94
N SER A 152 11.56 1.54 7.29
CA SER A 152 12.11 1.52 5.92
C SER A 152 11.11 1.15 4.83
N VAL A 153 9.83 1.48 5.01
CA VAL A 153 8.81 1.29 3.98
C VAL A 153 9.11 2.13 2.72
N PRO A 154 9.44 3.43 2.78
CA PRO A 154 9.66 4.25 1.58
C PRO A 154 10.82 3.72 0.73
N SER A 155 12.00 3.54 1.32
CA SER A 155 13.17 2.95 0.63
C SER A 155 12.88 1.57 0.04
N THR A 156 12.17 0.70 0.76
CA THR A 156 11.85 -0.64 0.26
C THR A 156 10.91 -0.57 -0.95
N LEU A 157 9.88 0.28 -0.92
CA LEU A 157 8.96 0.44 -2.03
C LEU A 157 9.61 1.14 -3.24
N VAL A 158 10.51 2.10 -3.02
CA VAL A 158 11.29 2.73 -4.12
C VAL A 158 12.20 1.72 -4.80
N LYS A 159 12.87 0.84 -4.04
CA LYS A 159 13.67 -0.25 -4.61
C LYS A 159 12.81 -1.21 -5.43
N CYS A 160 11.62 -1.59 -4.96
CA CYS A 160 10.67 -2.37 -5.74
C CYS A 160 10.26 -1.67 -7.04
N LEU A 161 9.91 -0.38 -6.97
CA LEU A 161 9.55 0.41 -8.15
C LEU A 161 10.66 0.40 -9.20
N TYR A 162 11.92 0.50 -8.75
CA TYR A 162 13.08 0.39 -9.63
C TYR A 162 13.22 -1.02 -10.24
N LEU A 163 13.08 -2.07 -9.43
CA LEU A 163 13.08 -3.47 -9.91
C LEU A 163 11.98 -3.75 -10.95
N PHE A 164 10.83 -3.06 -10.88
CA PHE A 164 9.74 -3.25 -11.84
C PHE A 164 10.08 -2.83 -13.27
N PHE A 165 11.22 -2.17 -13.50
CA PHE A 165 11.73 -1.90 -14.84
C PHE A 165 12.30 -3.15 -15.52
N ASP A 166 12.64 -4.19 -14.74
CA ASP A 166 13.08 -5.50 -15.23
C ASP A 166 11.91 -6.49 -15.33
N LEU A 167 10.65 -6.04 -15.24
CA LEU A 167 9.51 -6.94 -15.47
C LEU A 167 9.43 -7.33 -16.95
N PRO A 168 9.16 -8.61 -17.25
CA PRO A 168 8.89 -9.04 -18.62
C PRO A 168 7.56 -8.47 -19.11
N GLU A 169 7.44 -8.36 -20.43
CA GLU A 169 6.18 -8.03 -21.08
C GLU A 169 5.15 -9.13 -20.81
N ILE A 170 3.90 -8.75 -20.54
CA ILE A 170 2.80 -9.70 -20.43
C ILE A 170 2.37 -10.05 -21.86
N PRO A 171 2.45 -11.33 -22.29
CA PRO A 171 2.02 -11.71 -23.63
C PRO A 171 0.56 -11.33 -23.88
N GLU A 172 0.24 -10.79 -25.07
CA GLU A 172 -1.13 -10.35 -25.39
C GLU A 172 -2.16 -11.48 -25.26
N GLU A 173 -1.76 -12.73 -25.52
CA GLU A 173 -2.58 -13.93 -25.39
C GLU A 173 -2.94 -14.30 -23.94
N GLU A 174 -2.17 -13.80 -22.97
CA GLU A 174 -2.35 -14.02 -21.53
C GLU A 174 -2.99 -12.80 -20.85
N ALA A 175 -2.71 -11.61 -21.36
CA ALA A 175 -3.08 -10.34 -20.74
C ALA A 175 -4.58 -10.22 -20.43
N ASP A 176 -5.42 -10.65 -21.38
CA ASP A 176 -6.88 -10.52 -21.35
C ASP A 176 -7.59 -11.89 -21.34
N ARG A 177 -6.86 -12.97 -20.98
CA ARG A 177 -7.41 -14.32 -20.87
C ARG A 177 -8.34 -14.41 -19.67
N ASP A 178 -9.52 -15.01 -19.88
CA ASP A 178 -10.40 -15.46 -18.80
C ASP A 178 -9.87 -16.77 -18.21
N ASP A 179 -9.29 -16.69 -17.02
CA ASP A 179 -8.78 -17.82 -16.23
C ASP A 179 -9.74 -18.21 -15.08
N GLY A 180 -10.95 -17.64 -15.04
CA GLY A 180 -11.92 -17.82 -13.96
C GLY A 180 -11.66 -16.96 -12.72
N SER A 181 -10.68 -16.05 -12.76
CA SER A 181 -10.47 -15.04 -11.72
C SER A 181 -11.36 -13.81 -11.91
N GLU A 182 -11.50 -13.02 -10.85
CA GLU A 182 -12.27 -11.76 -10.86
C GLU A 182 -11.67 -10.71 -11.80
N PHE A 183 -10.35 -10.77 -12.04
CA PHE A 183 -9.62 -9.80 -12.84
C PHE A 183 -8.69 -10.48 -13.84
N THR A 184 -8.59 -9.92 -15.04
CA THR A 184 -7.57 -10.30 -16.03
C THR A 184 -6.17 -9.95 -15.54
N GLN A 185 -5.13 -10.57 -16.11
CA GLN A 185 -3.74 -10.26 -15.72
C GLN A 185 -3.38 -8.79 -15.96
N ARG A 186 -3.91 -8.18 -17.03
CA ARG A 186 -3.75 -6.75 -17.31
C ARG A 186 -4.40 -5.89 -16.22
N GLU A 187 -5.63 -6.21 -15.82
CA GLU A 187 -6.34 -5.46 -14.77
C GLU A 187 -5.63 -5.56 -13.42
N ARG A 188 -5.17 -6.76 -13.03
CA ARG A 188 -4.39 -6.97 -11.79
C ARG A 188 -3.14 -6.09 -11.78
N ARG A 189 -2.42 -6.03 -12.90
CA ARG A 189 -1.23 -5.18 -13.05
C ARG A 189 -1.55 -3.68 -12.92
N ILE A 190 -2.66 -3.23 -13.53
CA ILE A 190 -3.11 -1.83 -13.44
C ILE A 190 -3.54 -1.48 -12.01
N LEU A 191 -4.29 -2.36 -11.34
CA LEU A 191 -4.73 -2.18 -9.95
C LEU A 191 -3.52 -2.11 -9.01
N LEU A 192 -2.55 -3.01 -9.17
CA LEU A 192 -1.28 -2.97 -8.45
C LEU A 192 -0.56 -1.64 -8.66
N GLN A 193 -0.38 -1.22 -9.92
CA GLN A 193 0.30 0.03 -10.22
C GLN A 193 -0.37 1.22 -9.50
N LYS A 194 -1.70 1.31 -9.53
CA LYS A 194 -2.46 2.39 -8.88
C LYS A 194 -2.22 2.42 -7.37
N ILE A 195 -2.43 1.32 -6.67
CA ILE A 195 -2.31 1.30 -5.21
C ILE A 195 -0.85 1.47 -4.77
N PHE A 196 0.10 0.90 -5.50
CA PHE A 196 1.53 1.00 -5.20
C PHE A 196 2.02 2.45 -5.27
N VAL A 197 1.65 3.17 -6.33
CA VAL A 197 1.96 4.61 -6.47
C VAL A 197 1.24 5.42 -5.40
N GLN A 198 -0.03 5.12 -5.13
CA GLN A 198 -0.81 5.83 -4.14
C GLN A 198 -0.16 5.77 -2.74
N VAL A 199 0.36 4.60 -2.34
CA VAL A 199 1.11 4.45 -1.08
C VAL A 199 2.35 5.35 -1.09
N LEU A 200 3.18 5.26 -2.14
CA LEU A 200 4.41 6.05 -2.23
C LEU A 200 4.14 7.55 -2.23
N VAL A 201 3.13 8.02 -2.96
CA VAL A 201 2.73 9.44 -3.01
C VAL A 201 2.23 9.91 -1.64
N LYS A 202 1.41 9.12 -0.95
CA LYS A 202 0.94 9.47 0.42
C LYS A 202 2.10 9.60 1.40
N LEU A 203 3.02 8.63 1.41
CA LEU A 203 4.22 8.69 2.24
C LEU A 203 5.05 9.94 1.88
N CYS A 204 5.41 10.10 0.61
CA CYS A 204 6.29 11.15 0.14
C CYS A 204 5.67 12.56 0.16
N SER A 205 4.41 12.69 0.57
CA SER A 205 3.77 13.98 0.87
C SER A 205 4.23 14.58 2.21
N PHE A 206 5.09 13.86 2.94
CA PHE A 206 5.75 14.30 4.16
C PHE A 206 7.27 14.42 3.95
N PRO A 207 7.98 15.25 4.73
CA PRO A 207 9.43 15.40 4.59
C PRO A 207 10.23 14.17 5.03
N TYR A 208 9.76 13.40 6.02
CA TYR A 208 10.53 12.31 6.62
C TYR A 208 10.90 11.19 5.62
N PRO A 209 10.00 10.73 4.74
CA PRO A 209 10.36 9.78 3.68
C PRO A 209 11.43 10.31 2.73
N ALA A 210 11.41 11.60 2.37
CA ALA A 210 12.41 12.18 1.48
C ALA A 210 13.82 12.15 2.12
N GLU A 211 13.90 12.50 3.40
CA GLU A 211 15.14 12.43 4.17
C GLU A 211 15.65 10.99 4.35
N GLU A 212 14.74 10.04 4.60
CA GLU A 212 15.08 8.62 4.67
C GLU A 212 15.64 8.12 3.33
N LEU A 213 14.97 8.42 2.22
CA LEU A 213 15.42 8.05 0.88
C LEU A 213 16.79 8.65 0.54
N ALA A 214 17.03 9.92 0.89
CA ALA A 214 18.33 10.57 0.69
C ALA A 214 19.42 9.89 1.54
N LYS A 215 19.13 9.62 2.81
CA LYS A 215 20.05 8.93 3.73
C LYS A 215 20.41 7.52 3.26
N MET A 216 19.47 6.82 2.65
CA MET A 216 19.65 5.45 2.15
C MET A 216 20.21 5.38 0.72
N ASP A 217 20.51 6.53 0.10
CA ASP A 217 20.96 6.68 -1.30
C ASP A 217 19.93 6.21 -2.35
N ASP A 218 18.67 5.98 -1.95
CA ASP A 218 17.62 5.42 -2.80
C ASP A 218 16.98 6.46 -3.73
N LEU A 219 17.17 7.76 -3.48
CA LEU A 219 16.75 8.82 -4.42
C LEU A 219 17.45 8.67 -5.79
N THR A 220 18.69 8.17 -5.82
CA THR A 220 19.39 7.88 -7.09
C THR A 220 18.66 6.85 -7.95
N LEU A 221 17.93 5.90 -7.33
CA LEU A 221 17.13 4.92 -8.05
C LEU A 221 15.96 5.59 -8.78
N LEU A 222 15.30 6.57 -8.14
CA LEU A 222 14.23 7.34 -8.76
C LEU A 222 14.75 8.21 -9.91
N PHE A 223 15.89 8.88 -9.73
CA PHE A 223 16.52 9.64 -10.82
C PHE A 223 16.87 8.73 -12.00
N SER A 224 17.51 7.59 -11.72
CA SER A 224 17.83 6.59 -12.73
C SER A 224 16.58 6.06 -13.44
N ALA A 225 15.49 5.84 -12.71
CA ALA A 225 14.22 5.36 -13.27
C ALA A 225 13.63 6.31 -14.33
N ILE A 226 13.77 7.63 -14.14
CA ILE A 226 13.22 8.63 -15.09
C ILE A 226 14.19 8.99 -16.22
N THR A 227 15.50 8.83 -16.05
CA THR A 227 16.51 9.22 -17.05
C THR A 227 17.04 8.07 -17.91
N SER A 228 17.07 6.82 -17.39
CA SER A 228 17.66 5.67 -18.11
C SER A 228 16.80 5.25 -19.32
N GLN A 229 17.24 4.25 -20.09
CA GLN A 229 16.38 3.61 -21.09
C GLN A 229 15.28 2.78 -20.39
N CYS A 230 14.07 2.71 -20.97
CA CYS A 230 12.97 1.88 -20.45
C CYS A 230 12.23 1.20 -21.60
N PRO A 231 11.99 -0.12 -21.49
CA PRO A 231 11.13 -0.84 -22.42
C PRO A 231 9.71 -0.26 -22.48
N ALA A 232 9.08 -0.32 -23.65
CA ALA A 232 7.76 0.26 -23.88
C ALA A 232 6.69 -0.27 -22.91
N HIS A 233 6.73 -1.57 -22.59
CA HIS A 233 5.80 -2.22 -21.67
C HIS A 233 5.96 -1.78 -20.20
N ASN A 234 7.11 -1.22 -19.82
CA ASN A 234 7.40 -0.74 -18.46
C ASN A 234 7.24 0.78 -18.29
N VAL A 235 6.77 1.50 -19.33
CA VAL A 235 6.56 2.95 -19.29
C VAL A 235 5.61 3.39 -18.17
N MET A 236 4.65 2.54 -17.78
CA MET A 236 3.75 2.85 -16.66
C MET A 236 4.51 3.03 -15.33
N TRP A 237 5.56 2.23 -15.09
CA TRP A 237 6.39 2.33 -13.88
C TRP A 237 7.31 3.55 -13.92
N ARG A 238 7.72 3.99 -15.12
CA ARG A 238 8.40 5.29 -15.28
C ARG A 238 7.49 6.45 -14.92
N LYS A 239 6.22 6.43 -15.36
CA LYS A 239 5.24 7.45 -14.98
C LYS A 239 5.02 7.47 -13.46
N SER A 240 4.92 6.28 -12.85
CA SER A 240 4.87 6.11 -11.40
C SER A 240 6.07 6.74 -10.68
N ALA A 241 7.30 6.49 -11.14
CA ALA A 241 8.50 7.09 -10.55
C ALA A 241 8.54 8.62 -10.70
N ALA A 242 8.12 9.15 -11.85
CA ALA A 242 8.01 10.58 -12.07
C ALA A 242 6.97 11.26 -11.14
N GLU A 243 5.85 10.59 -10.87
CA GLU A 243 4.83 11.09 -9.94
C GLU A 243 5.36 11.15 -8.50
N VAL A 244 6.09 10.13 -8.06
CA VAL A 244 6.76 10.10 -6.74
C VAL A 244 7.79 11.23 -6.65
N LEU A 245 8.64 11.42 -7.67
CA LEU A 245 9.59 12.53 -7.71
C LEU A 245 8.92 13.90 -7.70
N THR A 246 7.81 14.05 -8.42
CA THR A 246 7.01 15.29 -8.40
C THR A 246 6.50 15.59 -7.00
N THR A 247 6.04 14.55 -6.28
CA THR A 247 5.57 14.67 -4.89
C THR A 247 6.70 15.06 -3.94
N LEU A 248 7.86 14.39 -4.05
CA LEU A 248 9.06 14.71 -3.27
C LEU A 248 9.54 16.14 -3.54
N SER A 249 9.49 16.61 -4.79
CA SER A 249 9.88 17.98 -5.13
C SER A 249 8.99 19.04 -4.44
N ARG A 250 7.73 18.69 -4.16
CA ARG A 250 6.76 19.59 -3.53
C ARG A 250 6.85 19.57 -2.00
N HIS A 251 7.10 18.41 -1.40
CA HIS A 251 6.95 18.21 0.04
C HIS A 251 8.25 17.83 0.77
N GLY A 252 9.26 17.35 0.04
CA GLY A 252 10.43 16.67 0.58
C GLY A 252 11.76 17.40 0.38
N LEU A 253 11.78 18.61 -0.19
CA LEU A 253 13.01 19.40 -0.38
C LEU A 253 13.49 20.07 0.91
N THR A 254 13.83 19.27 1.91
CA THR A 254 14.48 19.74 3.13
C THR A 254 15.97 19.98 2.90
N GLY A 255 16.64 20.69 3.82
CA GLY A 255 18.08 20.98 3.72
C GLY A 255 18.93 19.73 3.41
N PRO A 256 18.82 18.64 4.19
CA PRO A 256 19.55 17.40 3.92
C PRO A 256 19.29 16.80 2.53
N VAL A 257 18.05 16.90 2.02
CA VAL A 257 17.68 16.38 0.70
C VAL A 257 18.25 17.25 -0.42
N VAL A 258 18.23 18.57 -0.27
CA VAL A 258 18.85 19.51 -1.21
C VAL A 258 20.36 19.31 -1.27
N ASP A 259 21.01 19.19 -0.11
CA ASP A 259 22.44 18.90 0.00
C ASP A 259 22.80 17.58 -0.69
N TYR A 260 21.99 16.55 -0.45
CA TYR A 260 22.14 15.26 -1.12
C TYR A 260 22.05 15.40 -2.65
N ILE A 261 21.03 16.09 -3.16
CA ILE A 261 20.83 16.28 -4.61
C ILE A 261 22.03 17.02 -5.22
N HIS A 262 22.53 18.08 -4.57
CA HIS A 262 23.71 18.80 -5.06
C HIS A 262 24.98 17.95 -5.11
N CYS A 263 25.12 16.98 -4.18
CA CYS A 263 26.27 16.09 -4.14
C CYS A 263 26.17 14.90 -5.11
N LYS A 264 24.96 14.36 -5.31
CA LYS A 264 24.72 13.07 -5.98
C LYS A 264 24.07 13.17 -7.36
N CYS A 265 23.45 14.30 -7.69
CA CYS A 265 22.89 14.59 -9.00
C CYS A 265 23.82 15.59 -9.72
N PRO A 266 24.98 15.15 -10.24
CA PRO A 266 25.72 15.99 -11.16
C PRO A 266 24.84 16.24 -12.39
N ILE A 267 24.89 17.47 -12.87
CA ILE A 267 24.12 18.03 -14.00
C ILE A 267 24.27 17.20 -15.31
N GLU A 268 25.15 16.20 -15.33
CA GLU A 268 25.41 15.28 -16.45
C GLU A 268 24.25 14.31 -16.76
N LEU A 269 23.29 14.10 -15.87
CA LEU A 269 22.09 13.26 -16.16
C LEU A 269 21.00 13.99 -16.97
N LEU A 270 21.23 15.25 -17.34
CA LEU A 270 20.30 16.09 -18.12
C LEU A 270 20.78 16.36 -19.57
N TYR A 271 21.86 15.70 -20.03
CA TYR A 271 22.39 15.83 -21.38
C TYR A 271 22.43 14.49 -22.12
#